data_AF-H9FI15-F1
#
_entry.id   AF-H9FI15-F1
#
_cell.length_a   1.000
_cell.length_b   1.000
_cell.length_c   1.000
_cell.angle_alpha   90.00
_cell.angle_beta   90.00
_cell.angle_gamma   90.00
#
_symmetry.space_group_name_H-M   'P 1'
#
loop_
_entity.id
_entity.type
_entity.pdbx_description
1 polymer ?
#
loop_
_entity_poly.entity_id
_entity_poly.type
_entity_poly.pdbx_seq_one_letter_code
_entity_poly.pdbx_strand_id
1 'polypeptide(L)'
;WAMESGHLLWALLFMQSLWPQLTDGATRVYYLGIQDVQWNYAPKGRNVITNQPLDSDIVASSFLKSDKNRIGGIYKKTIYKEYKDDSYTDEVAQPAWLGFLGPVLQAEVG
;
A
#
# COMPACT_ATOMS: atom_id res chain seq x y z
N TRP A 1 39.87 -47.23 26.94
CA TRP A 1 40.43 -46.16 26.09
C TRP A 1 39.66 -44.90 26.44
N ALA A 2 40.19 -44.11 27.38
CA ALA A 2 39.53 -42.91 27.87
C ALA A 2 39.73 -41.80 26.83
N MET A 3 38.62 -41.25 26.32
CA MET A 3 38.68 -40.06 25.46
C MET A 3 39.27 -38.91 26.29
N GLU A 4 40.40 -38.35 25.85
CA GLU A 4 40.97 -37.18 26.49
C GLU A 4 40.00 -35.99 26.36
N SER A 5 39.81 -35.28 27.48
CA SER A 5 38.83 -34.19 27.65
C SER A 5 38.96 -33.05 26.63
N GLY A 6 40.11 -32.92 25.97
CA GLY A 6 40.34 -31.95 24.90
C GLY A 6 39.56 -32.21 23.61
N HIS A 7 39.20 -33.47 23.31
CA HIS A 7 38.47 -33.82 22.09
C HIS A 7 36.97 -33.51 22.18
N LEU A 8 36.40 -33.55 23.39
CA LEU A 8 34.99 -33.20 23.63
C LEU A 8 34.73 -31.70 23.50
N LEU A 9 35.69 -30.87 23.94
CA LEU A 9 35.67 -29.42 23.77
C LEU A 9 35.73 -29.03 22.29
N TRP A 10 36.56 -29.71 21.50
CA TRP A 10 36.62 -29.48 20.06
C TRP A 10 35.36 -29.93 19.32
N ALA A 11 34.75 -31.05 19.72
CA ALA A 11 33.49 -31.52 19.15
C ALA A 11 32.33 -30.55 19.44
N LEU A 12 32.30 -29.93 20.63
CA LEU A 12 31.32 -28.90 20.99
C LEU A 12 31.47 -27.63 20.14
N LEU A 13 32.70 -27.19 19.87
CA LEU A 13 32.97 -26.04 19.00
C LEU A 13 32.61 -26.31 17.53
N PHE A 14 32.83 -27.54 17.03
CA PHE A 14 32.40 -27.94 15.68
C PHE A 14 30.87 -28.09 15.54
N MET A 15 30.15 -28.33 16.64
CA MET A 15 28.68 -28.41 16.63
C MET A 15 27.99 -27.02 16.66
N GLN A 16 28.71 -25.95 17.03
CA GLN A 16 28.16 -24.58 17.02
C GLN A 16 27.91 -24.02 15.62
N SER A 17 28.63 -24.50 14.60
CA SER A 17 28.45 -24.07 13.20
C SER A 17 27.24 -24.70 12.51
N LEU A 18 26.60 -25.68 13.14
CA LEU A 18 25.42 -26.40 12.66
C LEU A 18 24.12 -25.94 13.33
N TRP A 19 24.18 -24.94 14.21
CA TRP A 19 22.96 -24.34 14.75
C TRP A 19 22.28 -23.51 13.68
N PRO A 20 20.97 -23.70 13.43
CA PRO A 20 20.23 -22.85 12.54
C PRO A 20 20.33 -21.42 13.05
N GLN A 21 20.86 -20.52 12.23
CA GLN A 21 20.86 -19.10 12.50
C GLN A 21 19.41 -18.64 12.45
N LEU A 22 18.96 -17.94 13.50
CA LEU A 22 17.70 -17.20 13.44
C LEU A 22 17.79 -16.23 12.26
N THR A 23 16.87 -16.31 11.31
CA THR A 23 16.75 -15.29 10.26
C THR A 23 16.27 -14.01 10.94
N ASP A 24 16.99 -12.92 10.74
CA ASP A 24 16.62 -11.62 11.28
C ASP A 24 15.67 -10.92 10.30
N GLY A 25 14.39 -10.86 10.63
CA GLY A 25 13.36 -10.17 9.85
C GLY A 25 13.18 -8.73 10.36
N ALA A 26 13.19 -7.75 9.46
CA ALA A 26 12.96 -6.35 9.83
C ALA A 26 11.46 -6.06 10.05
N THR A 27 11.10 -5.50 11.22
CA THR A 27 9.73 -4.99 11.46
C THR A 27 9.55 -3.62 10.81
N ARG A 28 8.52 -3.48 9.98
CA ARG A 28 8.11 -2.20 9.35
C ARG A 28 6.73 -1.80 9.87
N VAL A 29 6.63 -0.64 10.49
CA VAL A 29 5.38 -0.10 11.05
C VAL A 29 4.84 0.99 10.13
N TYR A 30 3.56 0.89 9.76
CA TYR A 30 2.86 1.88 8.96
C TYR A 30 1.66 2.40 9.74
N TYR A 31 1.45 3.73 9.75
CA TYR A 31 0.31 4.36 10.41
C TYR A 31 -0.74 4.74 9.38
N LEU A 32 -1.84 4.00 9.34
CA LEU A 32 -2.90 4.16 8.34
C LEU A 32 -4.17 4.73 8.97
N GLY A 33 -4.71 5.78 8.36
CA GLY A 33 -6.03 6.32 8.69
C GLY A 33 -6.97 6.28 7.47
N ILE A 34 -8.24 6.62 7.71
CA ILE A 34 -9.25 6.76 6.65
C ILE A 34 -9.71 8.21 6.53
N GLN A 35 -9.97 8.65 5.30
CA GLN A 35 -10.52 9.98 5.04
C GLN A 35 -11.66 9.92 4.05
N ASP A 36 -12.77 10.57 4.40
CA ASP A 36 -13.88 10.79 3.48
C ASP A 36 -13.52 11.88 2.45
N VAL A 37 -13.66 11.57 1.17
CA VAL A 37 -13.36 12.47 0.06
C VAL A 37 -14.49 12.48 -0.97
N GLN A 38 -14.60 13.57 -1.72
CA GLN A 38 -15.40 13.63 -2.94
C GLN A 38 -14.53 13.21 -4.12
N TRP A 39 -14.74 12.01 -4.64
CA TRP A 39 -13.91 11.46 -5.70
C TRP A 39 -14.52 11.71 -7.08
N ASN A 40 -13.81 12.47 -7.91
CA ASN A 40 -14.17 12.70 -9.31
C ASN A 40 -13.48 11.68 -10.21
N TYR A 41 -14.27 10.79 -10.83
CA TYR A 41 -13.75 9.75 -11.73
C TYR A 41 -13.23 10.29 -13.07
N ALA A 42 -13.64 11.49 -13.48
CA ALA A 42 -13.24 12.09 -14.74
C ALA A 42 -12.95 13.60 -14.57
N PRO A 43 -11.88 13.96 -13.83
CA PRO A 43 -11.62 15.35 -13.44
C PRO A 43 -11.29 16.28 -14.61
N LYS A 44 -10.96 15.73 -15.79
CA LYS A 44 -10.71 16.50 -17.02
C LYS A 44 -11.99 16.89 -17.76
N GLY A 45 -13.15 16.39 -17.36
CA GLY A 45 -14.44 16.72 -17.97
C GLY A 45 -14.58 16.28 -19.44
N ARG A 46 -13.68 15.43 -19.93
CA ARG A 46 -13.67 14.91 -21.30
C ARG A 46 -13.07 13.51 -21.33
N ASN A 47 -13.43 12.72 -22.32
CA ASN A 47 -12.69 11.52 -22.69
C ASN A 47 -11.34 11.95 -23.28
N VAL A 48 -10.23 11.63 -22.60
CA VAL A 48 -8.89 12.06 -23.01
C VAL A 48 -8.34 11.29 -24.22
N ILE A 49 -8.94 10.14 -24.56
CA ILE A 49 -8.55 9.32 -25.71
C ILE A 49 -9.18 9.89 -26.99
N THR A 50 -10.48 10.19 -26.95
CA THR A 50 -11.24 10.71 -28.11
C THR A 50 -11.30 12.23 -28.17
N ASN A 51 -10.85 12.90 -27.10
CA ASN A 51 -10.94 14.35 -26.89
C ASN A 51 -12.39 14.90 -26.96
N GLN A 52 -13.39 14.09 -26.64
CA GLN A 52 -14.79 14.50 -26.62
C GLN A 52 -15.23 14.90 -25.20
N PRO A 53 -15.98 16.00 -25.04
CA PRO A 53 -16.67 16.30 -23.77
C PRO A 53 -17.50 15.12 -23.28
N LEU A 54 -17.52 14.87 -21.96
CA LEU A 54 -18.19 13.68 -21.40
C LEU A 54 -19.68 13.60 -21.77
N ASP A 55 -20.36 14.73 -21.89
CA ASP A 55 -21.78 14.78 -22.27
C ASP A 55 -22.04 14.42 -23.73
N SER A 56 -21.04 14.61 -24.60
CA SER A 56 -21.13 14.28 -26.03
C SER A 56 -20.66 12.86 -26.36
N ASP A 57 -19.89 12.24 -25.46
CA ASP A 57 -19.46 10.85 -25.59
C ASP A 57 -20.56 9.93 -25.04
N ILE A 58 -21.24 9.18 -25.91
CA ILE A 58 -22.38 8.32 -25.56
C ILE A 58 -21.97 7.26 -24.53
N VAL A 59 -20.76 6.71 -24.64
CA VAL A 59 -20.30 5.67 -23.71
C VAL A 59 -19.94 6.32 -22.38
N ALA A 60 -19.18 7.42 -22.37
CA ALA A 60 -18.77 8.07 -21.12
C ALA A 60 -19.96 8.68 -20.35
N SER A 61 -20.89 9.33 -21.04
CA SER A 61 -22.10 9.93 -20.46
C SER A 61 -23.00 8.88 -19.78
N SER A 62 -23.03 7.65 -20.28
CA SER A 62 -23.79 6.55 -19.67
C SER A 62 -23.34 6.22 -18.24
N PHE A 63 -22.11 6.59 -17.86
CA PHE A 63 -21.58 6.43 -16.50
C PHE A 63 -21.48 7.75 -15.72
N LEU A 64 -21.04 8.83 -16.39
CA LEU A 64 -20.54 10.02 -15.70
C LEU A 64 -21.51 11.20 -15.68
N LYS A 65 -22.54 11.20 -16.55
CA LYS A 65 -23.52 12.28 -16.61
C LYS A 65 -24.46 12.24 -15.40
N SER A 66 -24.59 13.38 -14.72
CA SER A 66 -25.57 13.57 -13.64
C SER A 66 -26.95 13.89 -14.24
N ASP A 67 -28.01 13.40 -13.60
CA ASP A 67 -29.40 13.64 -14.01
C ASP A 67 -30.32 13.45 -12.78
N LYS A 68 -31.63 13.71 -12.92
CA LYS A 68 -32.63 13.61 -11.85
C LYS A 68 -32.56 12.32 -11.03
N ASN A 69 -32.22 11.20 -11.69
CA ASN A 69 -32.11 9.87 -11.07
C ASN A 69 -30.68 9.29 -11.17
N ARG A 70 -29.66 10.14 -11.39
CA ARG A 70 -28.27 9.71 -11.59
C ARG A 70 -27.30 10.64 -10.87
N ILE A 71 -26.47 10.07 -10.01
CA ILE A 71 -25.48 10.83 -9.21
C ILE A 71 -24.49 11.56 -10.13
N GLY A 72 -23.98 10.87 -11.17
CA GLY A 72 -22.97 11.40 -12.09
C GLY A 72 -21.57 10.88 -11.76
N GLY A 73 -20.52 11.61 -12.14
CA GLY A 73 -19.12 11.14 -12.03
C GLY A 73 -18.41 11.43 -10.70
N ILE A 74 -19.09 12.03 -9.72
CA ILE A 74 -18.50 12.41 -8.43
C ILE A 74 -19.21 11.64 -7.31
N TYR A 75 -18.45 10.92 -6.51
CA TYR A 75 -18.98 10.07 -5.43
C TYR A 75 -18.24 10.33 -4.11
N LYS A 76 -18.96 10.30 -3.00
CA LYS A 76 -18.34 10.20 -1.67
C LYS A 76 -17.63 8.84 -1.55
N LYS A 77 -16.35 8.86 -1.19
CA LYS A 77 -15.50 7.69 -0.96
C LYS A 77 -14.78 7.84 0.37
N THR A 78 -14.33 6.73 0.92
CA THR A 78 -13.46 6.68 2.10
C THR A 78 -12.15 6.01 1.66
N ILE A 79 -11.04 6.74 1.75
CA ILE A 79 -9.73 6.30 1.23
C ILE A 79 -8.71 6.15 2.35
N TYR A 80 -7.73 5.26 2.15
CA TYR A 80 -6.63 5.08 3.09
C TYR A 80 -5.54 6.14 2.89
N LYS A 81 -5.09 6.72 4.01
CA LYS A 81 -4.02 7.71 4.08
C LYS A 81 -2.94 7.24 5.04
N GLU A 82 -1.69 7.49 4.69
CA GLU A 82 -0.54 7.21 5.55
C GLU A 82 -0.20 8.43 6.38
N TYR A 83 0.18 8.19 7.63
CA TYR A 83 0.65 9.20 8.58
C TYR A 83 2.05 8.86 9.05
N LYS A 84 2.79 9.88 9.50
CA LYS A 84 4.18 9.69 9.94
C LYS A 84 4.31 8.86 11.21
N ASP A 85 3.33 8.95 12.10
CA ASP A 85 3.34 8.33 13.43
C ASP A 85 1.91 8.08 13.95
N ASP A 86 1.82 7.57 15.18
CA ASP A 86 0.59 7.24 15.89
C ASP A 86 -0.24 8.45 16.32
N SER A 87 0.24 9.68 16.09
CA SER A 87 -0.55 10.89 16.32
C SER A 87 -1.61 11.13 15.25
N TYR A 88 -1.49 10.49 14.08
CA TYR A 88 -2.36 10.69 12.91
C TYR A 88 -2.55 12.17 12.51
N THR A 89 -1.54 13.01 12.76
CA THR A 89 -1.62 14.45 12.48
C THR A 89 -0.97 14.81 11.15
N ASP A 90 0.21 14.26 10.88
CA ASP A 90 1.00 14.57 9.69
C ASP A 90 0.82 13.49 8.62
N GLU A 91 0.06 13.80 7.55
CA GLU A 91 -0.09 12.92 6.38
C GLU A 91 1.23 12.81 5.60
N VAL A 92 1.57 11.59 5.18
CA VAL A 92 2.68 11.32 4.27
C VAL A 92 2.25 11.60 2.83
N ALA A 93 3.05 12.38 2.11
CA ALA A 93 2.74 12.76 0.74
C ALA A 93 2.66 11.54 -0.20
N GLN A 94 1.50 11.33 -0.81
CA GLN A 94 1.29 10.26 -1.78
C GLN A 94 1.49 10.78 -3.21
N PRO A 95 2.11 9.98 -4.09
CA PRO A 95 2.23 10.37 -5.48
C PRO A 95 0.86 10.40 -6.18
N ALA A 96 0.63 11.42 -7.00
CA ALA A 96 -0.66 11.67 -7.63
C ALA A 96 -1.18 10.51 -8.52
N TRP A 97 -0.28 9.67 -9.04
CA TRP A 97 -0.64 8.55 -9.91
C TRP A 97 -1.32 7.39 -9.17
N LEU A 98 -1.24 7.30 -7.83
CA LEU A 98 -2.00 6.30 -7.06
C LEU A 98 -3.51 6.55 -7.09
N GLY A 99 -3.94 7.77 -7.40
CA GLY A 99 -5.35 8.13 -7.38
C GLY A 99 -5.95 7.96 -5.99
N PHE A 100 -6.98 7.11 -5.88
CA PHE A 100 -7.66 6.82 -4.60
C PHE A 100 -7.09 5.60 -3.87
N LEU A 101 -6.08 4.92 -4.42
CA LEU A 101 -5.46 3.77 -3.78
C LEU A 101 -4.78 4.22 -2.47
N GLY A 102 -4.75 3.31 -1.51
CA GLY A 102 -4.00 3.50 -0.28
C GLY A 102 -2.49 3.55 -0.51
N PRO A 103 -1.72 3.86 0.54
CA PRO A 103 -0.25 3.83 0.48
C PRO A 103 0.27 2.43 0.15
N VAL A 104 1.43 2.38 -0.49
CA VAL A 104 2.07 1.10 -0.87
C VAL A 104 2.81 0.56 0.34
N LEU A 105 2.33 -0.56 0.88
CA LEU A 105 3.01 -1.27 1.96
C LEU A 105 4.07 -2.21 1.36
N GLN A 106 5.32 -2.06 1.81
CA GLN A 106 6.45 -2.84 1.33
C GLN A 106 7.15 -3.57 2.48
N ALA A 107 7.57 -4.80 2.23
CA ALA A 107 8.34 -5.64 3.13
C ALA A 107 9.21 -6.62 2.33
N GLU A 108 10.20 -7.19 2.99
CA GLU A 108 11.06 -8.26 2.45
C GLU A 108 10.73 -9.57 3.16
N VAL A 109 11.09 -10.69 2.54
CA VAL A 109 10.98 -12.01 3.21
C VAL A 109 11.95 -12.03 4.38
N GLY A 110 11.46 -12.36 5.57
CA GLY A 110 12.21 -12.44 6.83
C GLY A 110 11.81 -13.65 7.65
#